data_AF-A0A9X4PDL2-F1
#
_entry.id   AF-A0A9X4PDL2-F1
#
_cell.length_a   1.000
_cell.length_b   1.000
_cell.length_c   1.000
_cell.angle_alpha   90.00
_cell.angle_beta   90.00
_cell.angle_gamma   90.00
#
_symmetry.space_group_name_H-M   'P 1'
#
loop_
_entity.id
_entity.type
_entity.pdbx_description
1 polymer ?
#
loop_
_entity_poly.entity_id
_entity_poly.type
_entity_poly.pdbx_seq_one_letter_code
_entity_poly.pdbx_strand_id
1 'polypeptide(L)'
;MADKLDRLIKDYVTGNLDKQIQSRINTITFKIKYKSKPDNLGIRTAYKGGSEQESKLLLQEQIDKEIAEDTLLNELKQHKSALDMWWPSEDELAKKALSMYHKNRWTWNGVASEICADRSTIFRRIDELKERINPYIVW
;
A
#
# COMPACT_ATOMS: atom_id res chain seq x y z
N MET A 1 13.80 14.64 -2.11
CA MET A 1 14.07 13.18 -2.04
C MET A 1 13.63 12.62 -0.69
N ALA A 2 13.93 13.30 0.42
CA ALA A 2 13.34 13.04 1.75
C ALA A 2 11.80 12.95 1.74
N ASP A 3 11.12 13.78 0.93
CA ASP A 3 9.65 13.78 0.85
C ASP A 3 9.02 12.46 0.38
N LYS A 4 9.72 11.68 -0.47
CA LYS A 4 9.19 10.42 -0.98
C LYS A 4 9.21 9.34 0.10
N LEU A 5 10.30 9.23 0.84
CA LEU A 5 10.43 8.30 1.96
C LEU A 5 9.49 8.67 3.10
N ASP A 6 9.38 9.97 3.41
CA ASP A 6 8.47 10.47 4.45
C ASP A 6 7.01 10.17 4.11
N ARG A 7 6.65 10.30 2.83
CA ARG A 7 5.33 9.92 2.34
C ARG A 7 5.09 8.42 2.45
N LEU A 8 6.08 7.60 2.10
CA LEU A 8 5.97 6.15 2.19
C LEU A 8 5.83 5.68 3.64
N ILE A 9 6.64 6.21 4.56
CA ILE A 9 6.56 5.91 6.00
C ILE A 9 5.19 6.35 6.54
N LYS A 10 4.71 7.53 6.17
CA LYS A 10 3.37 7.99 6.54
C LYS A 10 2.30 7.03 6.03
N ASP A 11 2.36 6.64 4.76
CA ASP A 11 1.38 5.75 4.15
C ASP A 11 1.40 4.37 4.81
N TYR A 12 2.57 3.87 5.19
CA TYR A 12 2.73 2.63 5.94
C TYR A 12 2.13 2.72 7.35
N VAL A 13 2.53 3.72 8.16
CA VAL A 13 2.07 3.92 9.54
C VAL A 13 0.55 4.12 9.63
N THR A 14 -0.03 4.78 8.63
CA THR A 14 -1.48 5.03 8.57
C THR A 14 -2.29 3.87 7.99
N GLY A 15 -1.62 2.82 7.48
CA GLY A 15 -2.25 1.73 6.73
C GLY A 15 -2.80 2.16 5.36
N ASN A 16 -2.39 3.33 4.86
CA ASN A 16 -2.77 3.81 3.54
C ASN A 16 -2.08 3.01 2.43
N LEU A 17 -0.87 2.52 2.66
CA LEU A 17 -0.15 1.65 1.71
C LEU A 17 -0.99 0.41 1.38
N ASP A 18 -1.57 -0.24 2.40
CA ASP A 18 -2.48 -1.38 2.22
C ASP A 18 -3.74 -1.01 1.46
N LYS A 19 -4.31 0.16 1.74
CA LYS A 19 -5.48 0.67 1.02
C LYS A 19 -5.16 0.92 -0.45
N GLN A 20 -3.97 1.43 -0.77
CA GLN A 20 -3.53 1.65 -2.14
C GLN A 20 -3.39 0.32 -2.89
N ILE A 21 -2.75 -0.68 -2.27
CA ILE A 21 -2.63 -2.05 -2.82
C ILE A 21 -4.03 -2.64 -3.10
N GLN A 22 -4.92 -2.62 -2.10
CA GLN A 22 -6.28 -3.15 -2.25
C GLN A 22 -7.09 -2.38 -3.28
N SER A 23 -6.99 -1.05 -3.30
CA SER A 23 -7.67 -0.23 -4.30
C SER A 23 -7.20 -0.58 -5.71
N ARG A 24 -5.89 -0.80 -5.91
CA ARG A 24 -5.34 -1.16 -7.22
C ARG A 24 -5.84 -2.51 -7.69
N ILE A 25 -5.82 -3.51 -6.80
CA ILE A 25 -6.39 -4.85 -7.06
C ILE A 25 -7.87 -4.74 -7.46
N ASN A 26 -8.64 -3.94 -6.72
CA ASN A 26 -10.06 -3.73 -7.01
C ASN A 26 -10.27 -3.05 -8.37
N THR A 27 -9.46 -2.06 -8.73
CA THR A 27 -9.52 -1.39 -10.04
C THR A 27 -9.23 -2.37 -11.19
N ILE A 28 -8.18 -3.17 -11.08
CA ILE A 28 -7.83 -4.19 -12.09
C ILE A 28 -8.98 -5.20 -12.23
N THR A 29 -9.45 -5.73 -11.11
CA THR A 29 -10.56 -6.67 -11.04
C THR A 29 -11.83 -6.10 -11.67
N PHE A 30 -12.17 -4.85 -11.36
CA PHE A 30 -13.34 -4.17 -11.92
C PHE A 30 -13.21 -3.99 -13.42
N LYS A 31 -12.07 -3.48 -13.91
CA LYS A 31 -11.82 -3.25 -15.33
C LYS A 31 -12.01 -4.54 -16.16
N ILE A 32 -11.52 -5.67 -15.67
CA ILE A 32 -11.65 -6.97 -16.34
C ILE A 32 -13.09 -7.47 -16.30
N LYS A 33 -13.73 -7.44 -15.12
CA LYS A 33 -15.13 -7.88 -14.96
C LYS A 33 -16.15 -7.06 -15.76
N TYR A 34 -15.89 -5.78 -15.98
CA TYR A 34 -16.77 -4.95 -16.79
C TYR A 34 -16.52 -5.16 -18.29
N LYS A 35 -15.25 -5.30 -18.72
CA LYS A 35 -14.95 -5.66 -20.12
C LYS A 35 -15.47 -7.05 -20.51
N SER A 36 -15.56 -7.98 -19.56
CA SER A 36 -16.06 -9.33 -19.82
C SER A 36 -17.58 -9.42 -19.92
N LYS A 37 -18.31 -8.40 -19.43
CA LYS A 37 -19.74 -8.33 -19.64
C LYS A 37 -19.98 -7.70 -21.00
N PRO A 38 -20.52 -8.44 -21.98
CA PRO A 38 -20.96 -7.79 -23.22
C PRO A 38 -22.07 -6.80 -22.86
N ASP A 39 -21.97 -5.58 -23.38
CA ASP A 39 -22.97 -4.52 -23.25
C ASP A 39 -24.24 -4.92 -24.02
N ASN A 40 -24.99 -5.84 -23.43
CA ASN A 40 -26.21 -6.38 -24.01
C ASN A 40 -27.39 -5.50 -23.59
N LEU A 41 -27.38 -4.24 -24.04
CA LEU A 41 -28.48 -3.28 -23.88
C LEU A 41 -29.70 -3.67 -24.75
N GLY A 42 -30.25 -4.87 -24.54
CA GLY A 42 -31.47 -5.35 -25.18
C GLY A 42 -31.30 -6.40 -26.30
N ILE A 43 -30.08 -6.82 -26.61
CA ILE A 43 -29.84 -7.89 -27.60
C ILE A 43 -29.61 -9.21 -26.85
N ARG A 44 -30.53 -10.17 -27.02
CA ARG A 44 -30.37 -11.56 -26.57
C ARG A 44 -29.28 -12.23 -27.40
N THR A 45 -28.01 -12.00 -27.05
CA THR A 45 -26.90 -12.75 -27.64
C THR A 45 -27.02 -14.21 -27.24
N ALA A 46 -27.09 -15.11 -28.22
CA ALA A 46 -27.17 -16.54 -28.01
C ALA A 46 -26.03 -17.02 -27.09
N TYR A 47 -26.41 -17.79 -26.08
CA TYR A 47 -25.52 -18.41 -25.10
C TYR A 47 -24.44 -19.22 -25.83
N LYS A 48 -23.20 -18.72 -25.84
CA LYS A 48 -22.07 -19.38 -26.52
C LYS A 48 -21.47 -20.44 -25.59
N GLY A 49 -22.17 -21.56 -25.44
CA GLY A 49 -21.67 -22.93 -25.19
C GLY A 49 -20.67 -23.25 -24.07
N GLY A 50 -20.24 -22.32 -23.22
CA GLY A 50 -19.37 -22.62 -22.07
C GLY A 50 -20.18 -22.87 -20.80
N SER A 51 -19.68 -23.73 -19.90
CA SER A 51 -20.23 -23.78 -18.55
C SER A 51 -19.97 -22.44 -17.85
N GLU A 52 -20.91 -21.95 -17.02
CA GLU A 52 -20.67 -20.73 -16.22
C GLU A 52 -19.44 -20.88 -15.31
N GLN A 53 -19.08 -22.11 -14.97
CA GLN A 53 -17.94 -22.48 -14.14
C GLN A 53 -16.61 -22.22 -14.87
N GLU A 54 -16.46 -22.70 -16.11
CA GLU A 54 -15.25 -22.45 -16.92
C GLU A 54 -15.08 -20.97 -17.23
N SER A 55 -16.17 -20.26 -17.51
CA SER A 55 -16.14 -18.83 -17.82
C SER A 55 -15.65 -18.01 -16.62
N LYS A 56 -16.07 -18.37 -15.40
CA LYS A 56 -15.58 -17.75 -14.16
C LYS A 56 -14.11 -18.05 -13.91
N LEU A 57 -13.67 -19.27 -14.19
CA LEU A 57 -12.28 -19.70 -14.00
C LEU A 57 -11.35 -18.93 -14.95
N LEU A 58 -11.69 -18.83 -16.23
CA LEU A 58 -10.91 -18.05 -17.21
C LEU A 58 -10.81 -16.56 -16.84
N LEU A 59 -11.89 -15.98 -16.31
CA LEU A 59 -11.88 -14.59 -15.84
C LEU A 59 -10.97 -14.40 -14.63
N GLN A 60 -10.97 -15.36 -13.72
CA GLN A 60 -10.09 -15.32 -12.55
C GLN A 60 -8.62 -15.44 -12.98
N GLU A 61 -8.29 -16.37 -13.88
CA GLU A 61 -6.94 -16.49 -14.43
C GLU A 61 -6.47 -15.20 -15.13
N GLN A 62 -7.36 -14.51 -15.83
CA GLN A 62 -7.04 -13.24 -16.48
C GLN A 62 -6.77 -12.13 -15.44
N ILE A 63 -7.56 -12.08 -14.37
CA ILE A 63 -7.33 -11.14 -13.26
C ILE A 63 -5.98 -11.43 -12.59
N ASP A 64 -5.68 -12.69 -12.32
CA ASP A 64 -4.44 -13.09 -11.65
C ASP A 64 -3.20 -12.76 -12.49
N LYS A 65 -3.27 -12.95 -13.82
CA LYS A 65 -2.21 -12.53 -14.75
C LYS A 65 -1.98 -11.01 -14.73
N GLU A 66 -3.05 -10.22 -14.86
CA GLU A 66 -2.93 -8.76 -14.88
C GLU A 66 -2.42 -8.21 -13.53
N ILE A 67 -2.81 -8.84 -12.42
CA ILE A 67 -2.31 -8.52 -11.08
C ILE A 67 -0.82 -8.84 -10.95
N ALA A 68 -0.33 -9.92 -11.57
CA ALA A 68 1.08 -10.29 -11.54
C ALA A 68 1.95 -9.36 -12.39
N GLU A 69 1.42 -8.88 -13.53
CA GLU A 69 2.14 -8.03 -14.47
C GLU A 69 2.09 -6.53 -14.14
N ASP A 70 1.15 -6.07 -13.28
CA ASP A 70 1.02 -4.65 -12.92
C ASP A 70 2.27 -4.15 -12.16
N THR A 71 3.08 -3.34 -12.84
CA THR A 71 4.35 -2.81 -12.32
C THR A 71 4.14 -2.00 -11.03
N LEU A 72 3.12 -1.16 -11.01
CA LEU A 72 2.80 -0.30 -9.87
C LEU A 72 2.39 -1.12 -8.64
N LEU A 73 1.56 -2.16 -8.82
CA LEU A 73 1.20 -3.06 -7.72
C LEU A 73 2.42 -3.80 -7.18
N ASN A 74 3.33 -4.22 -8.06
CA ASN A 74 4.57 -4.88 -7.66
C ASN A 74 5.50 -3.94 -6.88
N GLU A 75 5.64 -2.68 -7.32
CA GLU A 75 6.38 -1.64 -6.58
C GLU A 75 5.79 -1.41 -5.18
N LEU A 76 4.46 -1.23 -5.07
CA LEU A 76 3.79 -1.06 -3.78
C LEU A 76 3.99 -2.26 -2.84
N LYS A 77 3.93 -3.49 -3.38
CA LYS A 77 4.19 -4.73 -2.63
C LYS A 77 5.64 -4.82 -2.19
N GLN A 78 6.60 -4.43 -3.04
CA GLN A 78 8.02 -4.39 -2.69
C GLN A 78 8.29 -3.40 -1.57
N HIS A 79 7.76 -2.17 -1.68
CA HIS A 79 7.87 -1.16 -0.63
C HIS A 79 7.27 -1.64 0.69
N LYS A 80 6.09 -2.27 0.63
CA LYS A 80 5.47 -2.86 1.82
C LYS A 80 6.35 -3.94 2.44
N SER A 81 6.84 -4.89 1.63
CA SER A 81 7.68 -5.98 2.09
C SER A 81 8.98 -5.49 2.71
N ALA A 82 9.60 -4.46 2.13
CA ALA A 82 10.79 -3.84 2.69
C ALA A 82 10.47 -3.24 4.07
N LEU A 83 9.41 -2.43 4.17
CA LEU A 83 9.03 -1.83 5.45
C LEU A 83 8.63 -2.88 6.50
N ASP A 84 7.87 -3.91 6.13
CA ASP A 84 7.49 -4.99 7.06
C ASP A 84 8.69 -5.76 7.61
N MET A 85 9.77 -5.88 6.82
CA MET A 85 11.01 -6.52 7.27
C MET A 85 11.78 -5.67 8.27
N TRP A 86 11.88 -4.35 8.04
CA TRP A 86 12.74 -3.46 8.82
C TRP A 86 12.03 -2.81 10.01
N TRP A 87 10.72 -2.54 9.90
CA TRP A 87 9.94 -1.85 10.92
C TRP A 87 9.96 -2.52 12.31
N PRO A 88 9.91 -3.86 12.43
CA PRO A 88 10.01 -4.50 13.74
C PRO A 88 11.34 -4.22 14.46
N SER A 89 12.44 -4.18 13.72
CA SER A 89 13.82 -4.04 14.25
C SER A 89 14.20 -2.62 14.68
N GLU A 90 13.35 -1.64 14.39
CA GLU A 90 13.68 -0.22 14.53
C GLU A 90 13.36 0.37 15.91
N ASP A 91 13.90 1.57 16.20
CA ASP A 91 13.73 2.28 17.47
C ASP A 91 12.24 2.48 17.83
N GLU A 92 11.84 1.98 19.00
CA GLU A 92 10.47 2.08 19.51
C GLU A 92 10.04 3.53 19.71
N LEU A 93 10.97 4.41 20.08
CA LEU A 93 10.69 5.83 20.31
C LEU A 93 10.25 6.51 19.01
N ALA A 94 11.02 6.32 17.94
CA ALA A 94 10.69 6.85 16.61
C ALA A 94 9.37 6.29 16.09
N LYS A 95 9.13 4.98 16.25
CA LYS A 95 7.86 4.33 15.86
C LYS A 95 6.66 4.91 16.59
N LYS A 96 6.77 5.08 17.92
CA LYS A 96 5.71 5.65 18.75
C LYS A 96 5.43 7.10 18.36
N ALA A 97 6.49 7.90 18.14
CA ALA A 97 6.36 9.28 17.69
C ALA A 97 5.66 9.40 16.33
N LEU A 98 6.10 8.62 15.33
CA LEU A 98 5.51 8.60 13.99
C LEU A 98 4.06 8.12 14.02
N SER A 99 3.74 7.12 14.85
CA SER A 99 2.37 6.63 15.04
C SER A 99 1.48 7.71 15.64
N MET A 100 1.91 8.39 16.70
CA MET A 100 1.14 9.47 17.32
C MET A 100 0.92 10.64 16.36
N TYR A 101 1.96 11.03 15.62
CA TYR A 101 1.88 12.14 14.68
C TYR A 101 0.97 11.81 13.49
N HIS A 102 1.20 10.70 12.79
CA HIS A 102 0.49 10.39 11.55
C HIS A 102 -0.87 9.70 11.77
N LYS A 103 -0.98 8.80 12.73
CA LYS A 103 -2.23 8.05 13.00
C LYS A 103 -3.19 8.87 13.86
N ASN A 104 -2.69 9.45 14.95
CA ASN A 104 -3.54 10.18 15.91
C ASN A 104 -3.67 11.67 15.58
N ARG A 105 -2.92 12.18 14.59
CA ARG A 105 -2.91 13.60 14.16
C ARG A 105 -2.49 14.57 15.27
N TRP A 106 -1.60 14.15 16.15
CA TRP A 106 -1.07 15.00 17.21
C TRP A 106 -0.09 16.02 16.66
N THR A 107 0.08 17.14 17.38
CA THR A 107 1.16 18.08 17.08
C THR A 107 2.49 17.54 17.61
N TRP A 108 3.61 17.93 17.01
CA TRP A 108 4.94 17.52 17.50
C TRP A 108 5.18 17.92 18.97
N ASN A 109 4.57 19.01 19.43
CA ASN A 109 4.63 19.41 20.84
C ASN A 109 3.90 18.41 21.73
N GLY A 110 2.68 17.98 21.34
CA GLY A 110 1.95 16.95 22.09
C GLY A 110 2.66 15.61 22.11
N VAL A 111 3.28 15.21 21.00
CA VAL A 111 4.10 13.99 20.92
C VAL A 111 5.31 14.07 21.85
N ALA A 112 6.02 15.21 21.87
CA ALA A 112 7.16 15.42 22.75
C ALA A 112 6.77 15.37 24.24
N SER A 113 5.63 15.95 24.61
CA SER A 113 5.11 15.90 25.97
C SER A 113 4.76 14.48 26.41
N GLU A 114 4.14 13.68 25.54
CA GLU A 114 3.74 12.31 25.85
C GLU A 114 4.90 11.32 25.92
N ILE A 115 5.91 11.52 25.06
CA ILE A 115 7.10 10.67 25.02
C ILE A 115 8.14 11.15 26.05
N CYS A 116 7.93 12.30 26.69
CA CYS A 116 8.87 12.94 27.61
C CYS A 116 10.27 13.10 27.00
N ALA A 117 10.34 13.44 25.71
CA ALA A 117 11.59 13.60 24.97
C ALA A 117 11.62 14.92 24.22
N ASP A 118 12.79 15.54 24.16
CA ASP A 118 12.98 16.76 23.38
C ASP A 118 12.70 16.53 21.91
N ARG A 119 12.08 17.54 21.28
CA ARG A 119 11.72 17.51 19.86
C ARG A 119 12.94 17.23 18.96
N SER A 120 14.09 17.80 19.31
CA SER A 120 15.36 17.56 18.60
C SER A 120 15.79 16.10 18.66
N THR A 121 15.63 15.46 19.82
CA THR A 121 15.94 14.03 20.00
C THR A 121 15.02 13.16 19.16
N ILE A 122 13.71 13.47 19.14
CA ILE A 122 12.74 12.75 18.32
C ILE A 122 13.08 12.84 16.82
N PHE A 123 13.36 14.05 16.32
CA PHE A 123 13.71 14.22 14.90
C PHE A 123 15.02 13.54 14.54
N ARG A 124 16.04 13.62 15.39
CA ARG A 124 17.31 12.92 15.15
C ARG A 124 17.09 11.41 15.00
N ARG A 125 16.27 10.81 15.88
CA ARG A 125 15.92 9.37 15.77
C ARG A 125 15.15 9.03 14.51
N ILE A 126 14.23 9.91 14.11
CA ILE A 126 13.47 9.76 12.86
C ILE A 126 14.40 9.84 11.65
N ASP A 127 15.38 10.73 11.65
CA ASP A 127 16.35 10.87 10.57
C ASP A 127 17.31 9.66 10.52
N GLU A 128 17.81 9.19 11.67
CA GLU A 128 18.59 7.94 11.79
C GLU A 128 17.81 6.74 11.21
N LEU A 129 16.51 6.65 11.48
CA LEU A 129 15.61 5.64 10.94
C LEU A 129 15.52 5.74 9.41
N LYS A 130 15.34 6.95 8.87
CA LYS A 130 15.25 7.16 7.42
C LYS A 130 16.55 6.77 6.72
N GLU A 131 17.70 7.13 7.29
CA GLU A 131 19.00 6.78 6.74
C GLU A 131 19.20 5.26 6.66
N ARG A 132 18.70 4.49 7.65
CA ARG A 132 18.76 3.03 7.64
C ARG A 132 17.83 2.39 6.61
N ILE A 133 16.65 2.96 6.40
CA ILE A 133 15.65 2.39 5.48
C ILE A 133 15.96 2.73 4.02
N ASN A 134 16.51 3.91 3.76
CA ASN A 134 16.71 4.43 2.40
C ASN A 134 17.46 3.48 1.43
N PRO A 135 18.51 2.74 1.84
CA PRO A 135 19.21 1.80 0.94
C PRO A 135 18.36 0.62 0.45
N TYR A 136 17.28 0.28 1.16
CA TYR A 136 16.47 -0.91 0.87
C TYR A 136 15.24 -0.61 0.02
N ILE A 137 14.98 0.67 -0.26
CA ILE A 137 13.87 1.10 -1.11
C ILE A 137 14.44 1.43 -2.49
N VAL A 138 14.01 0.66 -3.48
CA VAL A 138 14.30 0.92 -4.90
C VAL A 138 13.31 1.96 -5.41
N TRP A 139 13.81 3.01 -6.07
CA TRP A 139 13.00 4.13 -6.59
C TRP A 139 12.78 4.06 -8.09
#